data_AF-A0A7S2CCY7-F1
#
_entry.id   AF-A0A7S2CCY7-F1
#
_cell.length_a   1.000
_cell.length_b   1.000
_cell.length_c   1.000
_cell.angle_alpha   90.00
_cell.angle_beta   90.00
_cell.angle_gamma   90.00
#
_symmetry.space_group_name_H-M   'P 1'
#
loop_
_entity.id
_entity.type
_entity.pdbx_description
1 polymer ?
#
loop_
_entity_poly.entity_id
_entity_poly.type
_entity_poly.pdbx_seq_one_letter_code
_entity_poly.pdbx_strand_id
1 'polypeptide(L)'
;NYDTDVTKYREQQADIQGEQITHTINFIQIDCTLLKTALSNHCTQWQNKLLGLLNSNAQRELFRLHDKFESNTTTLRTKPLSLDHLSALINTLKTLQKECPSIEESFQPLEEKYQVLQKF
;
A
#
# COMPACT_ATOMS: atom_id res chain seq x y z
N ASN A 1 0.83 -9.73 4.11
CA ASN A 1 2.13 -9.24 3.63
C ASN A 1 1.92 -9.02 2.14
N TYR A 2 1.61 -7.79 1.72
CA TYR A 2 1.03 -7.53 0.38
C TYR A 2 1.90 -8.06 -0.76
N ASP A 3 3.22 -8.02 -0.58
CA ASP A 3 4.21 -8.58 -1.50
C ASP A 3 4.04 -10.10 -1.70
N THR A 4 3.82 -10.84 -0.61
CA THR A 4 3.57 -12.30 -0.64
C THR A 4 2.28 -12.63 -1.37
N ASP A 5 1.24 -11.83 -1.18
CA ASP A 5 -0.07 -12.07 -1.80
C ASP A 5 -0.02 -11.75 -3.31
N VAL A 6 0.61 -10.64 -3.71
CA VAL A 6 0.82 -10.29 -5.13
C VAL A 6 1.69 -11.33 -5.83
N THR A 7 2.77 -11.79 -5.19
CA THR A 7 3.65 -12.84 -5.74
C THR A 7 2.91 -14.16 -5.95
N LYS A 8 2.10 -14.60 -4.97
CA LYS A 8 1.27 -15.80 -5.12
C LYS A 8 0.29 -15.72 -6.29
N TYR A 9 -0.38 -14.58 -6.47
CA TYR A 9 -1.30 -14.42 -7.60
C TYR A 9 -0.57 -14.39 -8.95
N ARG A 10 0.68 -13.93 -8.98
CA ARG A 10 1.54 -13.97 -10.18
C ARG A 10 1.99 -15.38 -10.50
N GLU A 11 2.39 -16.16 -9.49
CA GLU A 11 2.75 -17.58 -9.63
C GLU A 11 1.53 -18.40 -10.10
N GLN A 12 0.37 -18.24 -9.47
CA GLN A 12 -0.87 -18.89 -9.92
C GLN A 12 -1.21 -18.53 -11.37
N GLN A 13 -1.01 -17.28 -11.78
CA GLN A 13 -1.24 -16.88 -13.17
C GLN A 13 -0.27 -17.57 -14.13
N ALA A 14 1.00 -17.75 -13.74
CA ALA A 14 2.00 -18.47 -14.52
C ALA A 14 1.65 -19.96 -14.65
N ASP A 15 1.19 -20.59 -13.56
CA ASP A 15 0.74 -21.99 -13.56
C ASP A 15 -0.48 -22.18 -14.47
N ILE A 16 -1.48 -21.28 -14.37
CA ILE A 16 -2.65 -21.28 -15.25
C ILE A 16 -2.22 -21.11 -16.72
N GLN A 17 -1.21 -20.29 -17.00
CA GLN A 17 -0.66 -20.12 -18.36
C GLN A 17 0.10 -21.36 -18.87
N GLY A 18 0.73 -22.12 -17.99
CA GLY A 18 1.43 -23.37 -18.32
C GLY A 18 0.51 -24.56 -18.59
N GLU A 19 -0.74 -24.53 -18.11
CA GLU A 19 -1.67 -25.64 -18.30
C GLU A 19 -2.11 -25.84 -19.75
N GLN A 20 -2.27 -27.11 -20.13
CA GLN A 20 -2.72 -27.51 -21.44
C GLN A 20 -4.17 -27.05 -21.68
N ILE A 21 -4.36 -26.41 -22.82
CA ILE A 21 -5.60 -25.73 -23.19
C ILE A 21 -6.65 -26.73 -23.68
N THR A 22 -6.19 -27.90 -24.12
CA THR A 22 -7.03 -28.89 -24.79
C THR A 22 -6.78 -30.26 -24.22
N HIS A 23 -7.84 -30.89 -23.70
CA HIS A 23 -7.78 -32.24 -23.13
C HIS A 23 -8.62 -33.18 -23.98
N THR A 24 -7.97 -34.18 -24.59
CA THR A 24 -8.65 -35.21 -25.36
C THR A 24 -8.86 -36.43 -24.47
N ILE A 25 -10.12 -36.72 -24.14
CA ILE A 25 -10.52 -37.91 -23.37
C ILE A 25 -11.33 -38.80 -24.28
N ASN A 26 -10.79 -39.98 -24.62
CA ASN A 26 -11.35 -40.94 -25.56
C ASN A 26 -11.67 -40.32 -26.93
N PHE A 27 -12.92 -39.89 -27.14
CA PHE A 27 -13.44 -39.32 -28.41
C PHE A 27 -13.87 -37.86 -28.27
N ILE A 28 -13.71 -37.25 -27.08
CA ILE A 28 -14.15 -35.89 -26.78
C ILE A 28 -12.92 -35.02 -26.56
N GLN A 29 -12.86 -33.90 -27.27
CA GLN A 29 -11.86 -32.86 -27.08
C GLN A 29 -12.51 -31.72 -26.29
N ILE A 30 -12.03 -31.48 -25.08
CA ILE A 30 -12.47 -30.37 -24.23
C ILE A 30 -11.52 -29.20 -24.48
N ASP A 31 -12.10 -28.06 -24.85
CA ASP A 31 -11.40 -26.79 -24.98
C ASP A 31 -11.57 -25.96 -23.70
N CYS A 32 -10.45 -25.67 -23.03
CA CYS A 32 -10.38 -24.89 -21.79
C CYS A 32 -9.92 -23.44 -22.03
N THR A 33 -9.86 -22.94 -23.27
CA THR A 33 -9.42 -21.56 -23.59
C THR A 33 -10.22 -20.52 -22.80
N LEU A 34 -11.56 -20.64 -22.79
CA LEU A 34 -12.43 -19.70 -22.10
C LEU A 34 -12.19 -19.70 -20.59
N LEU A 35 -12.03 -20.89 -19.99
CA LEU A 35 -11.78 -21.05 -18.56
C LEU A 35 -10.42 -20.44 -18.17
N LYS A 36 -9.37 -20.72 -18.97
CA LYS A 36 -8.02 -20.18 -18.79
C LYS A 36 -8.00 -18.65 -18.88
N THR A 37 -8.74 -18.11 -19.85
CA THR A 37 -8.86 -16.66 -20.03
C THR A 37 -9.60 -16.01 -18.86
N ALA A 38 -10.68 -16.62 -18.37
CA ALA A 38 -11.43 -16.14 -17.22
C ALA A 38 -10.59 -16.16 -15.93
N LEU A 39 -9.84 -17.23 -15.69
CA LEU A 39 -8.93 -17.36 -14.55
C LEU A 39 -7.78 -16.34 -14.61
N SER A 40 -7.14 -16.17 -15.78
CA SER A 40 -6.08 -15.18 -15.93
C SER A 40 -6.59 -13.75 -15.70
N ASN A 41 -7.77 -13.42 -16.24
CA ASN A 41 -8.42 -12.12 -16.01
C ASN A 41 -8.74 -11.91 -14.52
N HIS A 42 -9.23 -12.95 -13.83
CA HIS A 42 -9.47 -12.88 -12.39
C HIS A 42 -8.18 -12.59 -11.63
N CYS A 43 -7.09 -13.31 -11.88
CA CYS A 43 -5.78 -13.05 -11.27
C CYS A 43 -5.32 -11.59 -11.49
N THR A 44 -5.44 -11.07 -12.72
CA THR A 44 -5.10 -9.67 -13.03
C THR A 44 -5.98 -8.67 -12.28
N GLN A 45 -7.29 -8.91 -12.18
CA GLN A 45 -8.19 -8.05 -11.40
C GLN A 45 -7.83 -8.04 -9.91
N TRP A 46 -7.48 -9.19 -9.34
CA TRP A 46 -7.04 -9.27 -7.94
C TRP A 46 -5.72 -8.55 -7.70
N GLN A 47 -4.74 -8.73 -8.58
CA GLN A 47 -3.48 -7.98 -8.52
C GLN A 47 -3.73 -6.46 -8.56
N ASN A 48 -4.53 -5.98 -9.52
CA ASN A 48 -4.87 -4.55 -9.61
C ASN A 48 -5.60 -4.02 -8.39
N LYS A 49 -6.51 -4.80 -7.79
CA LYS A 49 -7.20 -4.40 -6.55
C LYS A 49 -6.24 -4.34 -5.36
N LEU A 50 -5.35 -5.33 -5.21
CA LEU A 50 -4.35 -5.33 -4.13
C LEU A 50 -3.40 -4.13 -4.27
N LEU A 51 -2.86 -3.89 -5.46
CA LEU A 51 -1.99 -2.75 -5.73
C LEU A 51 -2.72 -1.41 -5.53
N GLY A 52 -3.97 -1.30 -6.00
CA GLY A 52 -4.79 -0.12 -5.79
C GLY A 52 -5.06 0.19 -4.31
N LEU A 53 -5.38 -0.83 -3.51
CA LEU A 53 -5.56 -0.69 -2.06
C LEU A 53 -4.25 -0.33 -1.36
N LEU A 54 -3.14 -0.95 -1.77
CA LEU A 54 -1.81 -0.64 -1.25
C LEU A 54 -1.45 0.83 -1.49
N ASN A 55 -1.65 1.31 -2.73
CA ASN A 55 -1.41 2.70 -3.10
C ASN A 55 -2.33 3.66 -2.32
N SER A 56 -3.62 3.37 -2.21
CA SER A 56 -4.55 4.22 -1.47
C SER A 56 -4.19 4.30 0.02
N ASN A 57 -3.75 3.19 0.62
CA ASN A 57 -3.34 3.16 2.01
C ASN A 57 -2.04 3.93 2.23
N ALA A 58 -1.04 3.72 1.36
CA ALA A 58 0.22 4.46 1.39
C ALA A 58 -0.01 5.97 1.24
N GLN A 59 -0.82 6.38 0.27
CA GLN A 59 -1.19 7.77 0.04
C GLN A 59 -1.92 8.38 1.24
N ARG A 60 -2.84 7.64 1.87
CA ARG A 60 -3.57 8.09 3.07
C ARG A 60 -2.63 8.30 4.26
N GLU A 61 -1.69 7.39 4.49
CA GLU A 61 -0.71 7.55 5.57
C GLU A 61 0.19 8.76 5.33
N LEU A 62 0.64 8.97 4.09
CA LEU A 62 1.45 10.12 3.71
C LEU A 62 0.69 11.45 3.93
N PHE A 63 -0.56 11.55 3.47
CA PHE A 63 -1.39 12.74 3.69
C PHE A 63 -1.66 13.00 5.16
N ARG A 64 -1.98 11.96 5.94
CA ARG A 64 -2.23 12.11 7.39
C ARG A 64 -0.99 12.66 8.11
N LEU A 65 0.19 12.23 7.69
CA LEU A 65 1.46 12.67 8.23
C LEU A 65 1.76 14.12 7.79
N HIS A 66 1.56 14.44 6.52
CA HIS A 66 1.67 15.80 6.01
C HIS A 66 0.74 16.79 6.73
N ASP A 67 -0.55 16.46 6.90
CA ASP A 67 -1.52 17.29 7.61
C ASP A 67 -1.13 17.51 9.08
N LYS A 68 -0.61 16.46 9.74
CA LYS A 68 -0.05 16.58 11.09
C LYS A 68 1.10 17.59 11.11
N PHE A 69 2.04 17.50 10.17
CA PHE A 69 3.16 18.46 10.08
C PHE A 69 2.66 19.88 9.81
N GLU A 70 1.76 20.08 8.87
CA GLU A 70 1.24 21.40 8.50
C GLU A 70 0.48 22.07 9.65
N SER A 71 -0.39 21.33 10.35
CA SER A 71 -1.13 21.81 11.51
C SER A 71 -0.19 22.18 12.67
N ASN A 72 0.81 21.35 12.92
CA ASN A 72 1.81 21.59 13.95
C ASN A 72 2.72 22.78 13.59
N THR A 73 3.19 22.90 12.35
CA THR A 73 3.97 24.06 11.89
C THR A 73 3.16 25.34 11.98
N THR A 74 1.87 25.32 11.63
CA THR A 74 0.98 26.48 11.75
C THR A 74 0.85 26.92 13.21
N THR A 75 0.62 25.95 14.11
CA THR A 75 0.52 26.19 15.56
C THR A 75 1.82 26.78 16.11
N LEU A 76 2.97 26.22 15.73
CA LEU A 76 4.28 26.69 16.19
C LEU A 76 4.71 28.04 15.59
N ARG A 77 4.17 28.41 14.43
CA ARG A 77 4.46 29.70 13.77
C ARG A 77 3.62 30.84 14.33
N THR A 78 2.54 30.56 15.06
CA THR A 78 1.77 31.61 15.74
C THR A 78 2.60 32.22 16.88
N LYS A 79 2.70 33.57 16.89
CA LYS A 79 3.42 34.28 17.96
C LYS A 79 2.63 34.13 19.27
N PRO A 80 3.20 33.55 20.34
CA PRO A 80 2.50 33.42 21.61
C PRO A 80 2.24 34.80 22.22
N LEU A 81 0.96 35.09 22.51
CA LEU A 81 0.51 36.35 23.12
C LEU A 81 0.48 36.28 24.66
N SER A 82 0.65 35.09 25.26
CA SER A 82 0.62 34.86 26.71
C SER A 82 1.61 33.78 27.17
N LEU A 83 2.00 33.83 28.44
CA LEU A 83 2.98 32.92 29.05
C LEU A 83 2.46 31.47 29.16
N ASP A 84 1.14 31.31 29.35
CA ASP A 84 0.46 30.01 29.29
C ASP A 84 0.46 29.42 27.87
N HIS A 85 0.26 30.25 26.84
CA HIS A 85 0.38 29.81 25.44
C HIS A 85 1.81 29.39 25.10
N LEU A 86 2.82 30.09 25.63
CA LEU A 86 4.22 29.70 25.45
C LEU A 86 4.51 28.33 26.07
N SER A 87 4.02 28.09 27.29
CA SER A 87 4.18 26.81 27.99
C SER A 87 3.50 25.66 27.24
N ALA A 88 2.30 25.90 26.71
CA ALA A 88 1.59 24.94 25.86
C ALA A 88 2.37 24.62 24.57
N LEU A 89 2.87 25.63 23.86
CA LEU A 89 3.67 25.44 22.63
C LEU A 89 4.97 24.67 22.89
N ILE A 90 5.66 24.94 24.00
CA ILE A 90 6.88 24.21 24.40
C ILE A 90 6.59 22.74 24.69
N ASN A 91 5.47 22.45 25.36
CA ASN A 91 5.04 21.07 25.60
C ASN A 91 4.66 20.37 24.29
N THR A 92 3.95 21.03 23.39
CA THR A 92 3.63 20.51 22.05
C THR A 92 4.91 20.21 21.27
N LEU A 93 5.90 21.11 21.29
CA LEU A 93 7.22 20.89 20.67
C LEU A 93 7.95 19.68 21.23
N LYS A 94 8.00 19.54 22.57
CA LYS A 94 8.64 18.39 23.22
C LYS A 94 7.95 17.06 22.88
N THR A 95 6.62 17.06 22.78
CA THR A 95 5.87 15.86 22.37
C THR A 95 6.16 15.52 20.91
N LEU A 96 6.15 16.50 20.00
CA LEU A 96 6.54 16.33 18.60
C LEU A 96 7.97 15.81 18.45
N GLN A 97 8.91 16.35 19.22
CA GLN A 97 10.31 15.94 19.18
C GLN A 97 10.51 14.51 19.68
N LYS A 98 9.65 14.05 20.60
CA LYS A 98 9.56 12.63 21.01
C LYS A 98 8.86 11.75 19.98
N GLU A 99 7.90 12.28 19.23
CA GLU A 99 7.19 11.56 18.17
C GLU A 99 8.01 11.45 16.88
N CYS A 100 8.98 12.34 16.63
CA CYS A 100 9.89 12.30 15.47
C CYS A 100 10.47 10.90 15.16
N PRO A 101 11.11 10.19 16.12
CA PRO A 101 11.65 8.85 15.83
C PRO A 101 10.56 7.84 15.46
N SER A 102 9.37 7.92 16.06
CA SER A 102 8.24 7.04 15.71
C SER A 102 7.65 7.37 14.34
N ILE A 103 7.66 8.64 13.96
CA ILE A 103 7.28 9.12 12.63
C ILE A 103 8.29 8.61 11.59
N GLU A 104 9.58 8.70 11.88
CA GLU A 104 10.68 8.20 11.04
C GLU A 104 10.62 6.67 10.85
N GLU A 105 10.30 5.93 11.91
CA GLU A 105 9.99 4.50 11.83
C GLU A 105 8.75 4.19 10.99
N SER A 106 7.78 5.11 10.90
CA SER A 106 6.58 4.94 10.06
C SER A 106 6.85 5.18 8.58
N PHE A 107 7.95 5.87 8.23
CA PHE A 107 8.37 6.06 6.84
C PHE A 107 8.99 4.79 6.24
N GLN A 108 9.72 3.99 7.03
CA GLN A 108 10.28 2.70 6.58
C GLN A 108 9.23 1.76 5.94
N PRO A 109 8.12 1.41 6.61
CA PRO A 109 7.09 0.57 6.02
C PRO A 109 6.33 1.28 4.89
N LEU A 110 6.28 2.61 4.85
CA LEU A 110 5.70 3.35 3.74
C LEU A 110 6.57 3.22 2.48
N GLU A 111 7.89 3.36 2.64
CA GLU A 111 8.87 3.19 1.57
C GLU A 111 8.87 1.76 1.04
N GLU A 112 8.77 0.76 1.91
CA GLU A 112 8.58 -0.64 1.50
C GLU A 112 7.31 -0.83 0.67
N LYS A 113 6.17 -0.26 1.08
CA LYS A 113 4.90 -0.33 0.32
C LYS A 113 5.06 0.32 -1.07
N TYR A 114 5.80 1.42 -1.18
CA TYR A 114 6.07 2.07 -2.47
C TYR A 114 7.09 1.32 -3.33
N GLN A 115 8.11 0.69 -2.74
CA GLN A 115 9.03 -0.18 -3.48
C GLN A 115 8.31 -1.39 -4.05
N VAL A 116 7.37 -1.98 -3.31
CA VAL A 116 6.49 -3.05 -3.82
C VAL A 116 5.66 -2.51 -4.98
N LEU A 117 5.01 -1.35 -4.85
CA LEU A 117 4.28 -0.72 -5.96
C LEU A 117 5.15 -0.39 -7.18
N GLN A 118 6.45 -0.14 -7.01
CA GLN A 118 7.36 0.11 -8.14
C GLN A 118 7.80 -1.17 -8.85
N LYS A 119 7.85 -2.30 -8.13
CA LYS A 119 8.27 -3.60 -8.67
C LYS A 119 7.18 -4.31 -9.47
N PHE A 120 5.91 -3.93 -9.28
CA PHE A 120 4.73 -4.56 -9.88
C PHE A 120 3.98 -3.59 -10.78
#